data_AF-A0A8S3GFU3-F1
#
_entry.id   AF-A0A8S3GFU3-F1
#
_cell.length_a   1.000
_cell.length_b   1.000
_cell.length_c   1.000
_cell.angle_alpha   90.00
_cell.angle_beta   90.00
_cell.angle_gamma   90.00
#
_symmetry.space_group_name_H-M   'P 1'
#
loop_
_entity.id
_entity.type
_entity.pdbx_description
1 polymer ?
#
loop_
_entity_poly.entity_id
_entity_poly.type
_entity_poly.pdbx_seq_one_letter_code
_entity_poly.pdbx_strand_id
1 'polypeptide(L)' 'IELSTYSNYEFTNYMVNYHGVIDHIFYDAKKFKFHRCIPMPTQQEVTKFTALPSCEIPSDHLAVVIELEIIK' A
#
# COMPACT_ATOMS: atom_id res chain seq x y z
N ILE A 1 10.40 -12.16 17.57
CA ILE A 1 9.56 -11.13 16.93
C ILE A 1 8.62 -11.89 16.02
N GLU A 2 7.31 -11.67 16.16
CA GLU A 2 6.33 -12.30 15.28
C GLU A 2 5.87 -11.24 14.30
N LEU A 3 6.40 -11.27 13.08
CA LEU A 3 6.13 -10.23 12.09
C LEU A 3 4.86 -10.56 11.31
N SER A 4 3.98 -9.58 11.22
CA SER A 4 2.78 -9.61 10.38
C SER A 4 2.77 -8.42 9.41
N THR A 5 2.00 -8.55 8.34
CA THR A 5 1.79 -7.50 7.33
C THR A 5 0.41 -7.66 6.70
N TYR A 6 -0.18 -6.56 6.23
CA TYR A 6 -1.34 -6.60 5.35
C TYR A 6 -0.85 -6.64 3.89
N SER A 7 -1.32 -7.60 3.11
CA SER A 7 -0.78 -7.91 1.78
C SER A 7 -1.82 -7.92 0.65
N ASN A 8 -3.07 -7.52 0.92
CA ASN A 8 -4.12 -7.55 -0.09
C ASN A 8 -4.16 -6.24 -0.90
N TYR A 9 -3.09 -6.00 -1.67
CA TYR A 9 -2.98 -4.91 -2.63
C TYR A 9 -2.86 -5.47 -4.05
N GLU A 10 -3.42 -4.78 -5.04
CA GLU A 10 -3.20 -5.14 -6.45
C GLU A 10 -1.81 -4.69 -6.92
N PHE A 11 -1.38 -3.51 -6.50
CA PHE A 11 -0.06 -2.94 -6.76
C PHE A 11 0.25 -1.86 -5.72
N THR A 12 1.54 -1.67 -5.42
CA THR A 12 2.06 -0.54 -4.66
C THR A 12 2.98 0.33 -5.50
N ASN A 13 3.47 -0.17 -6.64
CA ASN A 13 4.16 0.57 -7.69
C ASN A 13 3.43 0.36 -9.04
N TYR A 14 3.29 1.42 -9.84
CA TYR A 14 2.67 1.35 -11.16
C TYR A 14 3.38 2.21 -12.20
N MET A 15 4.29 1.60 -12.96
CA MET A 15 5.02 2.16 -14.09
C MET A 15 4.55 1.54 -15.40
N VAL A 16 4.84 2.19 -16.54
CA VAL A 16 4.42 1.73 -17.88
C VAL A 16 4.82 0.27 -18.16
N ASN A 17 6.03 -0.12 -17.75
CA ASN A 17 6.61 -1.43 -18.04
C ASN A 17 6.65 -2.36 -16.82
N TYR A 18 6.15 -1.93 -15.66
CA TYR A 18 6.18 -2.71 -14.43
C TYR A 18 5.11 -2.25 -13.45
N HIS A 19 4.38 -3.18 -12.87
CA HIS A 19 3.51 -2.94 -11.73
C HIS A 19 3.57 -4.14 -10.80
N GLY A 20 3.51 -3.87 -9.50
CA GLY A 20 3.61 -4.93 -8.51
C GLY A 20 3.49 -4.44 -7.08
N VAL A 21 3.39 -5.38 -6.16
CA VAL A 21 3.45 -5.14 -4.72
C VAL A 21 4.89 -5.30 -4.27
N ILE A 22 5.57 -4.17 -4.03
CA ILE A 22 6.98 -4.12 -3.61
C ILE A 22 7.19 -3.30 -2.32
N ASP A 23 6.09 -2.76 -1.76
CA ASP A 23 6.11 -1.99 -0.51
C ASP A 23 5.33 -2.74 0.58
N HIS A 24 5.91 -2.80 1.78
CA HIS A 24 5.33 -3.53 2.90
C HIS A 24 5.52 -2.77 4.22
N ILE A 25 4.50 -2.78 5.08
CA ILE A 25 4.61 -2.37 6.48
C ILE A 25 4.56 -3.64 7.34
N PHE A 26 5.74 -4.09 7.79
CA PHE A 26 5.85 -5.14 8.78
C PHE A 26 5.71 -4.57 10.19
N TYR A 27 4.94 -5.24 11.04
CA TYR A 27 4.78 -4.88 12.45
C TYR A 27 4.86 -6.11 13.36
N ASP A 28 5.22 -5.91 14.62
CA ASP A 28 5.28 -6.97 15.64
C ASP A 28 3.87 -7.31 16.12
N ALA A 29 3.35 -8.47 15.69
CA ALA A 29 2.01 -8.95 15.99
C ALA A 29 1.76 -9.20 17.48
N LYS A 30 2.83 -9.28 18.30
CA LYS A 30 2.71 -9.36 19.76
C LYS A 30 2.44 -8.02 20.42
N LYS A 31 2.72 -6.91 19.72
CA LYS A 31 2.58 -5.54 20.25
C LYS A 31 1.46 -4.76 19.57
N PHE A 32 1.12 -5.12 18.34
CA PHE A 32 0.13 -4.42 17.53
C PHE A 32 -0.88 -5.38 16.94
N LYS A 33 -2.15 -4.97 16.99
CA LYS A 33 -3.25 -5.62 16.30
C LYS A 33 -3.62 -4.80 15.06
N PHE A 34 -3.74 -5.46 13.92
CA PHE A 34 -4.27 -4.82 12.71
C PHE A 34 -5.73 -4.42 12.90
N HIS A 35 -6.06 -3.16 12.62
CA HIS A 35 -7.43 -2.66 12.66
C HIS A 35 -8.03 -2.61 11.26
N ARG A 36 -7.41 -1.86 10.34
CA ARG A 36 -7.85 -1.75 8.95
C ARG A 36 -6.74 -1.23 8.03
N CYS A 37 -6.95 -1.37 6.73
CA CYS A 37 -6.19 -0.68 5.70
C CYS A 37 -7.02 0.50 5.18
N ILE A 38 -6.37 1.64 4.92
CA ILE A 38 -7.02 2.74 4.18
C ILE A 38 -7.05 2.33 2.70
N PRO A 39 -8.18 2.47 1.98
CA PRO A 39 -8.27 2.09 0.57
C PRO A 39 -7.26 2.84 -0.30
N MET A 40 -6.62 2.11 -1.22
CA MET A 40 -5.79 2.68 -2.28
C MET A 40 -6.66 3.37 -3.36
N PRO A 41 -6.09 4.28 -4.15
CA PRO A 41 -6.71 4.73 -5.40
C PRO A 41 -7.11 3.54 -6.28
N THR A 42 -8.22 3.69 -6.99
CA THR A 42 -8.73 2.66 -7.89
C THR A 42 -7.82 2.47 -9.11
N GLN A 43 -7.90 1.31 -9.77
CA GLN A 43 -7.18 1.06 -11.01
C GLN A 43 -7.49 2.13 -12.08
N GLN A 44 -8.73 2.62 -12.15
CA GLN A 44 -9.12 3.68 -13.09
C GLN A 44 -8.39 5.01 -12.80
N GLU A 45 -8.25 5.38 -11.53
CA GLU A 45 -7.52 6.60 -11.12
C GLU A 45 -6.02 6.47 -11.40
N VAL A 46 -5.45 5.30 -11.13
CA VAL A 46 -4.01 5.02 -11.29
C VAL A 46 -3.60 5.00 -12.76
N THR A 47 -4.45 4.44 -13.62
CA THR A 47 -4.17 4.28 -15.06
C THR A 47 -4.65 5.44 -15.93
N LYS A 48 -5.31 6.45 -15.32
CA LYS A 48 -5.88 7.61 -16.01
C LYS A 48 -4.89 8.33 -16.94
N PHE A 49 -3.62 8.39 -16.54
CA PHE A 49 -2.51 9.00 -17.30
C PHE A 49 -1.48 7.96 -17.78
N THR A 50 -1.95 6.74 -18.10
CA THR A 50 -1.17 5.56 -18.52
C THR A 50 -0.36 4.91 -17.41
N ALA A 51 0.38 5.68 -16.61
CA ALA A 51 1.15 5.18 -15.48
C ALA A 51 1.34 6.29 -14.43
N LEU A 52 2.02 5.95 -13.35
CA LEU A 52 2.50 6.89 -12.34
C LEU A 52 3.99 7.25 -12.59
N PRO A 53 4.48 8.40 -12.09
CA PRO A 53 3.72 9.49 -11.49
C PRO A 53 2.85 10.22 -12.52
N SER A 54 1.91 11.03 -12.04
CA SER A 54 1.02 11.86 -12.85
C SER A 54 0.81 13.24 -12.24
N CYS A 55 -0.02 14.08 -12.86
CA CYS A 55 -0.39 15.38 -12.30
C CYS A 55 -1.30 15.28 -11.06
N GLU A 56 -1.92 14.12 -10.80
CA GLU A 56 -2.79 13.89 -9.64
C GLU A 56 -2.10 13.06 -8.54
N ILE A 57 -1.18 12.17 -8.94
CA ILE A 57 -0.45 11.28 -8.03
C ILE A 57 1.05 11.49 -8.25
N PRO A 58 1.78 12.12 -7.30
CA PRO A 58 3.12 12.66 -7.55
C PRO A 58 4.26 11.64 -7.46
N SER A 59 3.98 10.37 -7.20
CA SER A 59 4.94 9.28 -7.03
C SER A 59 4.55 8.10 -7.90
N ASP A 60 5.51 7.31 -8.37
CA ASP A 60 5.28 6.01 -9.02
C ASP A 60 4.82 4.91 -8.06
N HIS A 61 4.95 5.17 -6.75
CA HIS A 61 4.43 4.33 -5.67
C HIS A 61 3.17 4.92 -5.03
N LEU A 62 2.24 4.03 -4.65
CA LEU A 62 1.08 4.33 -3.82
C LEU A 62 1.42 4.17 -2.33
N ALA A 63 0.94 5.09 -1.51
CA ALA A 63 1.18 5.07 -0.07
C ALA A 63 0.45 3.90 0.60
N VAL A 64 1.20 2.98 1.20
CA VAL A 64 0.67 1.91 2.07
C VAL A 64 0.29 2.54 3.41
N VAL A 65 -1.00 2.56 3.75
CA VAL A 65 -1.50 3.16 4.99
C VAL A 65 -2.38 2.15 5.74
N ILE A 66 -1.93 1.77 6.93
CA ILE A 66 -2.65 0.85 7.82
C ILE A 66 -2.90 1.50 9.18
N GLU A 67 -3.99 1.11 9.82
CA GLU A 67 -4.30 1.46 11.19
C GLU A 67 -3.97 0.27 12.10
N LEU A 68 -3.17 0.53 13.12
CA LEU A 68 -2.75 -0.45 14.13
C LEU A 68 -3.20 0.00 15.52
N GLU A 69 -3.69 -0.95 16.30
CA GLU A 69 -4.00 -0.77 17.72
C GLU A 69 -2.86 -1.35 18.57
N ILE A 70 -2.40 -0.62 19.58
CA ILE A 70 -1.41 -1.13 20.55
C ILE A 70 -2.09 -2.13 21.48
N ILE A 71 -1.54 -3.34 21.56
CA ILE A 71 -1.97 -4.36 22.51
C ILE A 71 -1.42 -3.97 23.89
N LYS A 72 -2.31 -3.83 24.87
CA LYS A 72 -1.97 -3.55 26.27
C LYS A 72 -1.65 -4.82 27.04
#